data_AF-A0A256WGN6-F1
#
_entry.id   AF-A0A256WGN6-F1
#
_cell.length_a   1.000
_cell.length_b   1.000
_cell.length_c   1.000
_cell.angle_alpha   90.00
_cell.angle_beta   90.00
_cell.angle_gamma   90.00
#
_symmetry.space_group_name_H-M   'P 1'
#
loop_
_entity.id
_entity.type
_entity.pdbx_description
1 polymer ?
#
loop_
_entity_poly.entity_id
_entity_poly.type
_entity_poly.pdbx_seq_one_letter_code
_entity_poly.pdbx_strand_id
1 'polypeptide(L)'
;ASVLLVDKEDDLAMHASSRNDGMIHPGLAPKSSSKKAYYNVKGNEMYTKITKELGVPFKRTGSRIVFYNKAIKSYANGRNFISI
;
A
#
# COMPACT_ATOMS: atom_id res chain seq x y z
N ALA A 1 23.59 -4.97 -21.50
CA ALA A 1 22.35 -5.46 -22.13
C ALA A 1 21.51 -4.25 -22.52
N SER A 2 20.90 -4.25 -23.70
CA SER A 2 19.99 -3.18 -24.13
C SER A 2 18.55 -3.63 -23.91
N VAL A 3 17.70 -2.74 -23.40
CA VAL A 3 16.29 -3.04 -23.07
C VAL A 3 15.39 -2.07 -23.83
N LEU A 4 14.35 -2.59 -24.48
CA LEU A 4 13.28 -1.83 -25.14
C LEU A 4 11.97 -2.05 -24.37
N LEU A 5 11.26 -0.96 -24.03
CA LEU A 5 9.92 -0.99 -23.45
C LEU A 5 8.92 -0.50 -24.49
N VAL A 6 7.84 -1.26 -24.68
CA VAL A 6 6.74 -0.92 -25.61
C VAL A 6 5.46 -0.80 -24.78
N ASP A 7 4.73 0.29 -24.96
CA ASP A 7 3.40 0.51 -24.41
C ASP A 7 2.40 0.73 -25.55
N LYS A 8 1.13 0.40 -25.31
CA LYS A 8 0.06 0.59 -26.30
C LYS A 8 -0.47 2.03 -26.31
N GLU A 9 -0.26 2.75 -25.22
CA GLU A 9 -0.70 4.13 -25.04
C GLU A 9 0.38 5.13 -25.47
N ASP A 10 -0.03 6.39 -25.66
CA ASP A 10 0.84 7.50 -26.07
C ASP A 10 1.81 7.94 -24.96
N ASP A 11 1.46 7.70 -23.69
CA ASP A 11 2.29 7.97 -22.52
C ASP A 11 2.24 6.81 -21.49
N LEU A 12 3.14 6.86 -20.52
CA LEU A 12 3.27 5.85 -19.47
C LEU A 12 2.14 5.95 -18.44
N ALA A 13 1.87 4.82 -17.79
CA ALA A 13 0.92 4.72 -16.67
C ALA A 13 -0.53 5.12 -17.01
N MET A 14 -0.90 5.11 -18.29
CA MET A 14 -2.21 5.51 -18.81
C MET A 14 -3.37 4.52 -18.52
N HIS A 15 -3.20 3.57 -17.59
CA HIS A 15 -4.28 2.74 -17.04
C HIS A 15 -4.29 2.70 -15.49
N ALA A 16 -4.35 1.51 -14.88
CA ALA A 16 -4.51 1.34 -13.43
C ALA A 16 -3.44 2.09 -12.60
N SER A 17 -2.23 2.24 -13.14
CA SER A 17 -1.11 2.89 -12.46
C SER A 17 -1.35 4.37 -12.15
N SER A 18 -2.12 5.12 -12.95
CA SER A 18 -2.52 6.50 -12.61
C SER A 18 -3.96 6.64 -12.12
N ARG A 19 -4.70 5.53 -12.01
CA ARG A 19 -6.13 5.49 -11.63
C ARG A 19 -6.33 4.62 -10.38
N ASN A 20 -5.66 5.01 -9.30
CA ASN A 20 -5.75 4.40 -7.97
C ASN A 20 -5.69 5.50 -6.89
N ASP A 21 -5.88 5.12 -5.63
CA ASP A 21 -5.90 6.05 -4.48
C ASP A 21 -4.51 6.53 -4.04
N GLY A 22 -3.43 6.02 -4.64
CA GLY A 22 -2.04 6.34 -4.27
C GLY A 22 -1.61 5.80 -2.90
N MET A 23 -2.41 4.94 -2.27
CA MET A 23 -2.13 4.42 -0.93
C MET A 23 -1.06 3.32 -0.96
N ILE A 24 -0.03 3.47 -0.13
CA ILE A 24 0.90 2.38 0.15
C ILE A 24 0.31 1.52 1.27
N HIS A 25 -0.30 0.38 0.90
CA HIS A 25 -0.99 -0.47 1.87
C HIS A 25 -0.06 -1.13 2.91
N PRO A 26 -0.52 -1.35 4.15
CA PRO A 26 0.29 -1.83 5.29
C PRO A 26 0.39 -3.36 5.43
N GLY A 27 -0.08 -4.16 4.46
CA GLY A 27 0.10 -5.62 4.48
C GLY A 27 -0.97 -6.42 5.20
N LEU A 28 -1.97 -5.77 5.81
CA LEU A 28 -2.96 -6.46 6.65
C LEU A 28 -4.10 -7.14 5.87
N ALA A 29 -4.52 -6.55 4.74
CA ALA A 29 -5.67 -7.03 3.98
C ALA A 29 -5.45 -8.37 3.23
N PRO A 30 -4.28 -8.65 2.62
CA PRO A 30 -4.06 -9.91 1.92
C PRO A 30 -3.94 -11.10 2.88
N LYS A 31 -4.28 -12.31 2.40
CA LYS A 31 -4.01 -13.55 3.13
C LYS A 31 -2.51 -13.67 3.44
N SER A 32 -2.16 -13.91 4.70
CA SER A 32 -0.78 -13.90 5.21
C SER A 32 0.17 -14.80 4.43
N SER A 33 -0.29 -15.97 3.96
CA SER A 33 0.52 -16.93 3.20
C SER A 33 0.65 -16.59 1.70
N SER A 34 0.06 -15.49 1.23
CA SER A 34 0.05 -15.15 -0.19
C SER A 34 1.29 -14.37 -0.61
N LYS A 35 1.67 -14.50 -1.89
CA LYS A 35 2.69 -13.62 -2.49
C LYS A 35 2.31 -12.14 -2.39
N LYS A 36 1.00 -11.82 -2.38
CA LYS A 36 0.50 -10.44 -2.22
C LYS A 36 0.88 -9.86 -0.86
N ALA A 37 0.72 -10.62 0.23
CA ALA A 37 1.18 -10.19 1.56
C ALA A 37 2.69 -9.96 1.58
N TYR A 38 3.46 -10.93 1.07
CA TYR A 38 4.93 -10.85 1.01
C TYR A 38 5.44 -9.61 0.27
N TYR A 39 4.99 -9.41 -0.98
CA TYR A 39 5.43 -8.26 -1.78
C TYR A 39 4.86 -6.94 -1.31
N ASN A 40 3.70 -6.92 -0.64
CA ASN A 40 3.15 -5.67 -0.11
C ASN A 40 4.00 -5.15 1.06
N VAL A 41 4.36 -5.99 2.02
CA VAL A 41 5.22 -5.59 3.15
C VAL A 41 6.60 -5.17 2.65
N LYS A 42 7.25 -6.00 1.83
CA LYS A 42 8.56 -5.70 1.25
C LYS A 42 8.53 -4.42 0.41
N GLY A 43 7.49 -4.25 -0.41
CA GLY A 43 7.27 -3.05 -1.22
C GLY A 43 7.10 -1.80 -0.38
N ASN A 44 6.26 -1.86 0.66
CA ASN A 44 6.00 -0.76 1.57
C ASN A 44 7.28 -0.21 2.20
N GLU A 45 8.19 -1.09 2.66
CA GLU A 45 9.48 -0.70 3.24
C GLU A 45 10.35 0.09 2.24
N MET A 46 10.35 -0.30 0.96
CA MET A 46 11.16 0.33 -0.09
C MET A 46 10.68 1.74 -0.47
N TYR A 47 9.39 2.06 -0.26
CA TYR A 47 8.80 3.34 -0.70
C TYR A 47 9.48 4.58 -0.10
N THR A 48 10.02 4.50 1.13
CA THR A 48 10.74 5.65 1.74
C THR A 48 11.96 6.06 0.92
N LYS A 49 12.73 5.08 0.45
CA LYS A 49 13.98 5.32 -0.27
C LYS A 49 13.69 5.78 -1.69
N ILE A 50 12.88 5.01 -2.43
CA ILE A 50 12.64 5.26 -3.85
C ILE A 50 11.94 6.60 -4.10
N THR A 51 11.01 7.01 -3.23
CA THR A 51 10.31 8.29 -3.39
C THR A 51 11.24 9.48 -3.21
N LYS A 52 12.19 9.37 -2.27
CA LYS A 52 13.26 10.35 -2.09
C LYS A 52 14.20 10.39 -3.29
N GLU A 53 14.61 9.24 -3.81
CA GLU A 53 15.49 9.15 -5.00
C GLU A 53 14.84 9.72 -6.26
N LEU A 54 13.53 9.52 -6.43
CA LEU A 54 12.76 10.04 -7.56
C LEU A 54 12.28 11.49 -7.36
N GLY A 55 12.44 12.07 -6.16
CA GLY A 55 11.97 13.42 -5.84
C GLY A 55 10.44 13.55 -5.87
N VAL A 56 9.69 12.47 -5.61
CA VAL A 56 8.22 12.49 -5.62
C VAL A 56 7.64 12.75 -4.21
N PRO A 57 6.54 13.51 -4.08
CA PRO A 57 5.90 13.74 -2.79
C PRO A 57 5.45 12.44 -2.13
N PHE A 58 5.89 12.20 -0.91
CA PHE A 58 5.52 11.02 -0.14
C PHE A 58 5.46 11.33 1.36
N LYS A 59 4.43 10.81 2.03
CA LYS A 59 4.24 10.95 3.48
C LYS A 59 3.76 9.63 4.08
N ARG A 60 4.42 9.17 5.15
CA ARG A 60 3.97 8.02 5.95
C ARG A 60 2.93 8.47 6.97
N THR A 61 1.66 8.35 6.63
CA THR A 61 0.54 8.80 7.48
C THR A 61 -0.02 7.71 8.40
N GLY A 62 0.40 6.45 8.22
CA GLY A 62 -0.21 5.30 8.89
C GLY A 62 -1.64 5.03 8.38
N SER A 63 -2.32 4.08 9.01
CA SER A 63 -3.72 3.72 8.74
C SER A 63 -4.48 3.48 10.04
N ARG A 64 -5.77 3.78 10.05
CA ARG A 64 -6.66 3.49 11.19
C ARG A 64 -7.78 2.58 10.76
N ILE A 65 -7.95 1.48 11.49
CA ILE A 65 -9.03 0.53 11.30
C ILE A 65 -10.04 0.75 12.42
N VAL A 66 -11.26 1.17 12.07
CA VAL A 66 -12.31 1.55 13.03
C VAL A 66 -13.34 0.44 13.17
N PHE A 67 -13.74 0.14 14.42
CA PHE A 67 -14.69 -0.92 14.74
C PHE A 67 -16.02 -0.34 15.24
N TYR A 68 -17.09 -0.60 14.49
CA TYR A 68 -18.44 -0.17 14.85
C TYR A 68 -19.21 -1.23 15.65
N ASN A 69 -18.89 -2.51 15.47
CA ASN A 69 -19.56 -3.60 16.17
C ASN A 69 -18.94 -3.87 17.55
N LYS A 70 -19.78 -3.87 18.60
CA LYS A 70 -19.39 -4.15 20.00
C LYS A 70 -18.69 -5.51 20.17
N ALA A 71 -19.09 -6.54 19.41
CA ALA A 71 -18.49 -7.87 19.45
C ALA A 71 -17.03 -7.89 18.95
N ILE A 72 -16.65 -6.97 18.07
CA ILE A 72 -15.28 -6.88 17.53
C ILE A 72 -14.37 -6.06 18.46
N LYS A 73 -14.94 -5.18 19.30
CA LYS A 73 -14.16 -4.37 20.25
C LYS A 73 -13.39 -5.18 21.28
N SER A 74 -13.88 -6.38 21.64
CA SER A 74 -13.16 -7.29 22.55
C SER A 74 -11.80 -7.71 21.98
N TYR A 75 -11.71 -7.94 20.66
CA TYR A 75 -10.46 -8.25 19.97
C TYR A 75 -9.47 -7.08 19.89
N ALA A 76 -9.93 -5.85 20.12
CA ALA A 76 -9.11 -4.64 20.15
C ALA A 76 -8.79 -4.17 21.58
N ASN A 77 -8.89 -5.05 22.59
CA ASN A 77 -8.71 -4.71 24.01
C ASN A 77 -9.63 -3.55 24.45
N GLY A 78 -10.87 -3.53 23.97
CA GLY A 78 -11.87 -2.49 24.27
C GLY A 78 -11.71 -1.19 23.48
N ARG A 79 -10.71 -1.06 22.59
CA ARG A 79 -10.52 0.13 21.76
C ARG A 79 -11.50 0.18 20.59
N ASN A 80 -11.91 1.39 20.21
CA ASN A 80 -12.76 1.64 19.03
C ASN A 80 -12.00 1.57 17.70
N PHE A 81 -10.67 1.54 17.73
CA PHE A 81 -9.84 1.43 16.54
C PHE A 81 -8.46 0.82 16.84
N ILE A 82 -7.81 0.31 15.80
CA ILE A 82 -6.38 -0.01 15.78
C ILE A 82 -5.69 0.96 14.82
N SER A 83 -4.53 1.47 15.22
CA SER A 83 -3.66 2.29 14.37
C SER A 83 -2.45 1.46 13.98
N ILE A 84 -2.09 1.50 12.70
CA ILE A 84 -0.92 0.84 12.10
C ILE A 84 -0.12 1.81 11.24
#